data_AF-A0A0J1CN46-F1
#
_entry.id   AF-A0A0J1CN46-F1
#
_cell.length_a   1.000
_cell.length_b   1.000
_cell.length_c   1.000
_cell.angle_alpha   90.00
_cell.angle_beta   90.00
_cell.angle_gamma   90.00
#
_symmetry.space_group_name_H-M   'P 1'
#
loop_
_entity.id
_entity.type
_entity.pdbx_description
1 polymer ?
#
loop_
_entity_poly.entity_id
_entity_poly.type
_entity_poly.pdbx_seq_one_letter_code
_entity_poly.pdbx_strand_id
1 'polypeptide(L)'
;MSYIHFIGGEKGGVGKSLVARVLAQHFIDRSVPFLGFDTDKSHGALLRFYADFAAPAVLDEHDSLDHIIEYAVEDPQRRILVDLAAQTQQSLAKWLDDSDVLGLAEEHGLTLTWWHVMDAGRDSVDLLRQWLDQFGGRLKLVLVLNEIRGDRFDILDASGERERAEALGASVIALRRLPDTTMQKIDQQSSSFWAAVNHPDRAVTGLGLLERQRVKVWLNRAYGEMGKLAL
;
A
#
# COMPACT_ATOMS: atom_id res chain seq x y z
N MET A 1 3.96 -4.53 -19.33
CA MET A 1 4.21 -3.26 -18.60
C MET A 1 4.42 -3.69 -17.16
N SER A 2 5.58 -3.38 -16.59
CA SER A 2 5.91 -3.72 -15.21
C SER A 2 5.35 -2.63 -14.29
N TYR A 3 4.98 -2.97 -13.06
CA TYR A 3 4.40 -1.99 -12.14
C TYR A 3 5.08 -2.07 -10.79
N ILE A 4 5.34 -0.89 -10.25
CA ILE A 4 5.92 -0.70 -8.93
C ILE A 4 4.92 0.10 -8.09
N HIS A 5 4.51 -0.47 -6.97
CA HIS A 5 3.55 0.12 -6.06
C HIS A 5 4.25 0.52 -4.76
N PHE A 6 4.41 1.81 -4.55
CA PHE A 6 4.94 2.38 -3.33
C PHE A 6 3.78 2.68 -2.37
N ILE A 7 3.67 1.93 -1.27
CA ILE A 7 2.64 2.13 -0.26
C ILE A 7 3.13 3.13 0.76
N GLY A 8 2.72 4.38 0.58
CA GLY A 8 3.29 5.53 1.24
C GLY A 8 2.32 6.33 2.11
N GLY A 9 2.87 7.36 2.74
CA GLY A 9 2.18 8.23 3.70
C GLY A 9 3.10 8.61 4.85
N GLU A 10 3.37 9.90 5.00
CA GLU A 10 4.31 10.43 6.00
C GLU A 10 3.85 10.18 7.44
N LYS A 11 2.54 10.11 7.66
CA LYS A 11 1.95 9.90 8.98
C LYS A 11 2.07 8.44 9.42
N GLY A 12 2.56 8.22 10.64
CA GLY A 12 2.52 6.92 11.31
C GLY A 12 1.08 6.52 11.69
N GLY A 13 0.74 5.24 11.57
CA GLY A 13 -0.54 4.71 12.06
C GLY A 13 -1.77 4.94 11.17
N VAL A 14 -1.60 5.43 9.93
CA VAL A 14 -2.68 5.54 8.93
C VAL A 14 -3.01 4.22 8.24
N GLY A 15 -2.24 3.16 8.50
CA GLY A 15 -2.48 1.81 7.97
C GLY A 15 -1.80 1.48 6.64
N LYS A 16 -0.62 2.05 6.35
CA LYS A 16 0.20 1.71 5.17
C LYS A 16 0.44 0.20 5.03
N SER A 17 1.01 -0.42 6.06
CA SER A 17 1.26 -1.85 6.04
C SER A 17 0.00 -2.70 5.95
N LEU A 18 -1.15 -2.20 6.43
CA LEU A 18 -2.43 -2.87 6.22
C LEU A 18 -2.79 -2.87 4.73
N VAL A 19 -2.66 -1.73 4.05
CA VAL A 19 -2.88 -1.60 2.60
C VAL A 19 -1.91 -2.50 1.83
N ALA A 20 -0.62 -2.50 2.19
CA ALA A 20 0.38 -3.37 1.57
C ALA A 20 0.00 -4.86 1.69
N ARG A 21 -0.42 -5.30 2.89
CA ARG A 21 -0.90 -6.67 3.14
C ARG A 21 -2.16 -7.02 2.33
N VAL A 22 -3.08 -6.08 2.15
CA VAL A 22 -4.29 -6.32 1.34
C VAL A 22 -3.94 -6.42 -0.14
N LEU A 23 -3.02 -5.57 -0.63
CA LEU A 23 -2.58 -5.60 -2.02
C LEU A 23 -1.76 -6.87 -2.33
N ALA A 24 -0.89 -7.28 -1.42
CA ALA A 24 -0.20 -8.57 -1.51
C ALA A 24 -1.21 -9.74 -1.61
N GLN A 25 -2.21 -9.78 -0.73
CA GLN A 25 -3.25 -10.81 -0.79
C GLN A 25 -4.04 -10.76 -2.10
N HIS A 26 -4.33 -9.55 -2.60
CA HIS A 26 -5.02 -9.35 -3.87
C HIS A 26 -4.25 -9.97 -5.04
N PHE A 27 -2.93 -9.78 -5.08
CA PHE A 27 -2.06 -10.38 -6.09
C PHE A 27 -2.04 -11.91 -5.99
N ILE A 28 -1.90 -12.45 -4.77
CA ILE A 28 -1.92 -13.91 -4.52
C ILE A 28 -3.25 -14.51 -5.02
N ASP A 29 -4.39 -13.95 -4.60
CA ASP A 29 -5.71 -14.48 -4.92
C ASP A 29 -6.04 -14.37 -6.42
N ARG A 30 -5.39 -13.47 -7.16
CA ARG A 30 -5.51 -13.32 -8.62
C ARG A 30 -4.39 -13.98 -9.42
N SER A 31 -3.48 -14.70 -8.76
CA SER A 31 -2.32 -15.31 -9.40
C SER A 31 -1.48 -14.30 -10.20
N VAL A 32 -1.39 -13.06 -9.70
CA VAL A 32 -0.49 -12.02 -10.25
C VAL A 32 0.87 -12.19 -9.56
N PRO A 33 1.95 -12.50 -10.31
CA PRO A 33 3.28 -12.60 -9.73
C PRO A 33 3.70 -11.26 -9.14
N PHE A 34 4.22 -11.26 -7.92
CA PHE A 34 4.77 -10.06 -7.30
C PHE A 34 5.93 -10.40 -6.36
N LEU A 35 6.77 -9.39 -6.09
CA LEU A 35 7.77 -9.38 -5.04
C LEU A 35 7.56 -8.16 -4.14
N GLY A 36 7.41 -8.42 -2.85
CA GLY A 36 7.25 -7.42 -1.80
C GLY A 36 8.60 -6.98 -1.21
N PHE A 37 8.70 -5.71 -0.85
CA PHE A 37 9.80 -5.13 -0.10
C PHE A 37 9.24 -4.42 1.13
N ASP A 38 9.71 -4.79 2.31
CA ASP A 38 9.35 -4.14 3.56
C ASP A 38 10.49 -3.23 4.00
N THR A 39 10.20 -1.94 4.11
CA THR A 39 11.19 -0.93 4.52
C THR A 39 11.09 -0.54 5.99
N ASP A 40 10.06 -1.01 6.71
CA ASP A 40 9.90 -0.76 8.14
C ASP A 40 10.67 -1.80 8.96
N LYS A 41 11.89 -1.42 9.37
CA LYS A 41 12.77 -2.20 10.25
C LYS A 41 12.20 -2.46 11.65
N SER A 42 11.18 -1.72 12.07
CA SER A 42 10.66 -1.78 13.44
C SER A 42 9.59 -2.85 13.59
N HIS A 43 8.66 -2.93 12.65
CA HIS A 43 7.51 -3.84 12.74
C HIS A 43 7.48 -4.90 11.64
N GLY A 44 8.10 -4.65 10.48
CA GLY A 44 8.25 -5.60 9.38
C GLY A 44 6.95 -6.34 9.05
N ALA A 45 5.84 -5.62 8.93
CA ALA A 45 4.53 -6.25 8.84
C ALA A 45 4.38 -7.07 7.55
N LEU A 46 4.79 -6.54 6.39
CA LEU A 46 4.69 -7.28 5.14
C LEU A 46 5.51 -8.58 5.21
N LEU A 47 6.74 -8.49 5.73
CA LEU A 47 7.60 -9.65 5.99
C LEU A 47 6.96 -10.66 6.95
N ARG A 48 6.37 -10.18 8.05
CA ARG A 48 5.76 -11.03 9.07
C ARG A 48 4.60 -11.85 8.54
N PHE A 49 3.77 -11.28 7.67
CA PHE A 49 2.53 -11.93 7.20
C PHE A 49 2.66 -12.63 5.84
N TYR A 50 3.66 -12.25 5.03
CA TYR A 50 3.83 -12.71 3.65
C TYR A 50 5.30 -13.02 3.34
N ALA A 51 6.02 -13.66 4.28
CA ALA A 51 7.45 -13.95 4.17
C ALA A 51 7.86 -14.65 2.86
N ASP A 52 7.01 -15.54 2.33
CA ASP A 52 7.28 -16.24 1.07
C ASP A 52 7.23 -15.32 -0.17
N PHE A 53 6.70 -14.11 -0.02
CA PHE A 53 6.51 -13.13 -1.09
C PHE A 53 7.21 -11.81 -0.81
N ALA A 54 7.95 -11.67 0.30
CA ALA A 54 8.52 -10.40 0.71
C ALA A 54 9.97 -10.52 1.19
N ALA A 55 10.76 -9.51 0.89
CA ALA A 55 12.14 -9.35 1.32
C ALA A 55 12.32 -8.02 2.09
N PRO A 56 13.30 -7.90 2.99
CA PRO A 56 13.65 -6.62 3.58
C PRO A 56 14.26 -5.68 2.53
N ALA A 57 13.95 -4.40 2.61
CA ALA A 57 14.64 -3.34 1.88
C ALA A 57 15.04 -2.23 2.85
N VAL A 58 16.26 -1.72 2.75
CA VAL A 58 16.84 -0.81 3.75
C VAL A 58 16.97 0.59 3.17
N LEU A 59 16.07 1.52 3.50
CA LEU A 59 16.05 2.90 2.98
C LEU A 59 17.16 3.83 3.53
N ASP A 60 18.25 3.28 4.04
CA ASP A 60 19.25 4.01 4.81
C ASP A 60 20.39 4.55 3.94
N GLU A 61 20.53 4.05 2.71
CA GLU A 61 21.61 4.36 1.76
C GLU A 61 21.00 4.86 0.43
N HIS A 62 21.69 5.78 -0.28
CA HIS A 62 21.17 6.38 -1.53
C HIS A 62 20.85 5.34 -2.62
N ASP A 63 21.47 4.16 -2.57
CA ASP A 63 21.41 3.14 -3.63
C ASP A 63 20.40 2.00 -3.31
N SER A 64 19.72 2.03 -2.16
CA SER A 64 18.94 0.87 -1.71
C SER A 64 17.64 0.62 -2.47
N LEU A 65 17.17 1.64 -3.21
CA LEU A 65 15.99 1.56 -4.06
C LEU A 65 16.33 1.24 -5.52
N ASP A 66 17.59 1.32 -5.92
CA ASP A 66 18.02 1.01 -7.29
C ASP A 66 17.68 -0.44 -7.63
N HIS A 67 17.95 -1.35 -6.69
CA HIS A 67 17.58 -2.76 -6.83
C HIS A 67 16.08 -2.96 -7.08
N ILE A 68 15.19 -2.09 -6.56
CA ILE A 68 13.74 -2.19 -6.79
C ILE A 68 13.42 -1.97 -8.27
N ILE A 69 14.09 -1.01 -8.92
CA ILE A 69 13.95 -0.77 -10.34
C ILE A 69 14.55 -1.93 -11.14
N GLU A 70 15.74 -2.40 -10.78
CA GLU A 70 16.39 -3.54 -11.43
C GLU A 70 15.48 -4.79 -11.42
N TYR A 71 14.92 -5.15 -10.26
CA TYR A 71 13.98 -6.27 -10.16
C TYR A 71 12.72 -6.11 -10.99
N ALA A 72 12.24 -4.87 -11.19
CA ALA A 72 11.08 -4.57 -12.02
C ALA A 72 11.38 -4.67 -13.52
N VAL A 73 12.61 -4.35 -13.92
CA VAL A 73 13.11 -4.43 -15.30
C VAL A 73 13.45 -5.87 -15.68
N GLU A 74 14.05 -6.64 -14.78
CA GLU A 74 14.43 -8.04 -15.00
C GLU A 74 13.25 -8.95 -15.37
N ASP A 75 12.10 -8.75 -14.71
CA ASP A 75 10.87 -9.50 -14.98
C ASP A 75 9.66 -8.55 -15.09
N PRO A 76 9.31 -8.13 -16.31
CA PRO A 76 8.19 -7.22 -16.52
C PRO A 76 6.81 -7.81 -16.23
N GLN A 77 6.70 -9.13 -15.98
CA GLN A 77 5.45 -9.78 -15.57
C GLN A 77 5.27 -9.75 -14.04
N ARG A 78 6.35 -9.56 -13.29
CA ARG A 78 6.35 -9.50 -11.83
C ARG A 78 6.11 -8.07 -11.35
N ARG A 79 5.12 -7.89 -10.47
CA ARG A 79 4.84 -6.61 -9.85
C ARG A 79 5.74 -6.41 -8.65
N ILE A 80 6.12 -5.17 -8.39
CA ILE A 80 6.91 -4.83 -7.20
C ILE A 80 6.01 -4.08 -6.23
N LEU A 81 5.98 -4.52 -4.98
CA LEU A 81 5.21 -3.91 -3.90
C LEU A 81 6.19 -3.43 -2.83
N VAL A 82 6.18 -2.15 -2.50
CA VAL A 82 7.10 -1.57 -1.50
C VAL A 82 6.27 -1.00 -0.36
N ASP A 83 6.33 -1.60 0.82
CA ASP A 83 5.74 -1.04 2.05
C ASP A 83 6.71 -0.02 2.64
N LEU A 84 6.37 1.27 2.52
CA LEU A 84 7.23 2.36 2.96
C LEU A 84 7.03 2.66 4.45
N ALA A 85 8.13 2.76 5.19
CA ALA A 85 8.13 3.26 6.54
C ALA A 85 7.61 4.72 6.58
N ALA A 86 7.12 5.16 7.74
CA ALA A 86 6.78 6.58 7.91
C ALA A 86 8.02 7.47 7.73
N GLN A 87 7.82 8.72 7.33
CA GLN A 87 8.90 9.73 7.19
C GLN A 87 9.97 9.39 6.14
N THR A 88 9.60 8.66 5.09
CA THR A 88 10.50 8.24 4.00
C THR A 88 10.26 8.98 2.68
N GLN A 89 9.20 9.80 2.58
CA GLN A 89 8.83 10.49 1.34
C GLN A 89 9.93 11.41 0.85
N GLN A 90 10.60 12.14 1.74
CA GLN A 90 11.67 13.06 1.33
C GLN A 90 12.86 12.33 0.73
N SER A 91 13.30 11.24 1.37
CA SER A 91 14.41 10.42 0.86
C SER A 91 14.05 9.80 -0.49
N LEU A 92 12.84 9.29 -0.63
CA LEU A 92 12.38 8.75 -1.91
C LEU A 92 12.27 9.83 -2.99
N ALA A 93 11.74 11.00 -2.67
CA ALA A 93 11.64 12.10 -3.62
C ALA A 93 13.01 12.51 -4.14
N LYS A 94 13.98 12.61 -3.22
CA LYS A 94 15.37 12.90 -3.56
C LYS A 94 15.94 11.84 -4.49
N TRP A 95 15.74 10.55 -4.19
CA TRP A 95 16.19 9.46 -5.05
C TRP A 95 15.53 9.49 -6.45
N LEU A 96 14.21 9.77 -6.52
CA LEU A 96 13.49 9.89 -7.78
C LEU A 96 14.08 11.00 -8.67
N ASP A 97 14.44 12.14 -8.08
CA ASP A 97 14.98 13.29 -8.80
C ASP A 97 16.49 13.13 -9.11
N ASP A 98 17.32 12.66 -8.17
CA ASP A 98 18.78 12.53 -8.32
C ASP A 98 19.17 11.48 -9.38
N SER A 99 18.40 10.40 -9.49
CA SER A 99 18.67 9.27 -10.40
C SER A 99 17.81 9.29 -11.67
N ASP A 100 17.01 10.34 -11.92
CA ASP A 100 16.02 10.42 -13.00
C ASP A 100 15.18 9.14 -13.17
N VAL A 101 14.69 8.62 -12.05
CA VAL A 101 13.98 7.33 -12.00
C VAL A 101 12.71 7.37 -12.85
N LEU A 102 12.08 8.55 -12.97
CA LEU A 102 10.89 8.73 -13.81
C LEU A 102 11.24 8.59 -15.30
N GLY A 103 12.34 9.18 -15.76
CA GLY A 103 12.82 9.00 -17.13
C GLY A 103 13.18 7.55 -17.43
N LEU A 104 13.91 6.90 -16.51
CA LEU A 104 14.25 5.48 -16.61
C LEU A 104 12.99 4.58 -16.65
N ALA A 105 11.99 4.89 -15.82
CA ALA A 105 10.72 4.18 -15.81
C ALA A 105 9.98 4.33 -17.14
N GLU A 106 9.99 5.51 -17.76
CA GLU A 106 9.41 5.71 -19.09
C GLU A 106 10.14 4.89 -20.17
N GLU A 107 11.48 4.92 -20.17
CA GLU A 107 12.32 4.17 -21.12
C GLU A 107 12.05 2.66 -21.06
N HIS A 108 11.90 2.11 -19.85
CA HIS A 108 11.67 0.67 -19.63
C HIS A 108 10.19 0.27 -19.58
N GLY A 109 9.26 1.21 -19.78
CA GLY A 109 7.82 0.93 -19.72
C GLY A 109 7.36 0.44 -18.34
N LEU A 110 7.92 1.01 -17.28
CA LEU A 110 7.53 0.82 -15.89
C LEU A 110 6.42 1.80 -15.52
N THR A 111 5.39 1.31 -14.83
CA THR A 111 4.38 2.17 -14.20
C THR A 111 4.68 2.27 -12.71
N LEU A 112 5.12 3.45 -12.28
CA LEU A 112 5.29 3.77 -10.87
C LEU A 112 3.98 4.33 -10.31
N THR A 113 3.50 3.76 -9.20
CA THR A 113 2.26 4.18 -8.53
C THR A 113 2.52 4.45 -7.05
N TRP A 114 2.21 5.66 -6.61
CA TRP A 114 2.19 6.04 -5.21
C TRP A 114 0.81 5.81 -4.61
N TRP A 115 0.73 5.01 -3.56
CA TRP A 115 -0.49 4.86 -2.78
C TRP A 115 -0.37 5.75 -1.55
N HIS A 116 -1.03 6.91 -1.58
CA HIS A 116 -1.09 7.82 -0.44
C HIS A 116 -2.16 7.34 0.54
N VAL A 117 -1.74 6.63 1.58
CA VAL A 117 -2.66 6.12 2.60
C VAL A 117 -2.93 7.20 3.64
N MET A 118 -4.21 7.53 3.83
CA MET A 118 -4.63 8.55 4.78
C MET A 118 -5.80 8.09 5.67
N ASP A 119 -5.81 8.62 6.90
CA ASP A 119 -6.99 8.63 7.76
C ASP A 119 -7.80 9.93 7.57
N ALA A 120 -8.94 10.04 8.25
CA ALA A 120 -9.81 11.22 8.20
C ALA A 120 -9.25 12.48 8.89
N GLY A 121 -8.00 12.46 9.37
CA GLY A 121 -7.42 13.56 10.16
C GLY A 121 -6.87 14.71 9.30
N ARG A 122 -6.87 15.92 9.86
CA ARG A 122 -6.30 17.13 9.24
C ARG A 122 -4.85 16.96 8.81
N ASP A 123 -4.01 16.35 9.66
CA ASP A 123 -2.60 16.13 9.32
C ASP A 123 -2.43 15.34 8.01
N SER A 124 -3.32 14.37 7.75
CA SER A 124 -3.26 13.57 6.53
C SER A 124 -3.59 14.40 5.28
N VAL A 125 -4.48 15.40 5.41
CA VAL A 125 -4.79 16.36 4.33
C VAL A 125 -3.62 17.31 4.08
N ASP A 126 -2.99 17.82 5.14
CA ASP A 126 -1.81 18.69 5.02
C ASP A 126 -0.63 17.97 4.35
N LEU A 127 -0.47 16.67 4.61
CA LEU A 127 0.53 15.81 3.97
C LEU A 127 0.20 15.49 2.51
N LEU A 128 -1.07 15.28 2.18
CA LEU A 128 -1.50 15.14 0.78
C LEU A 128 -1.16 16.41 -0.01
N ARG A 129 -1.48 17.60 0.52
CA ARG A 129 -1.14 18.87 -0.13
C ARG A 129 0.36 18.97 -0.41
N GLN A 130 1.20 18.67 0.59
CA GLN A 130 2.67 18.68 0.41
C GLN A 130 3.13 17.70 -0.68
N TRP A 131 2.54 16.50 -0.72
CA TRP A 131 2.84 15.53 -1.77
C TRP A 131 2.43 16.05 -3.16
N LEU A 132 1.25 16.66 -3.29
CA LEU A 132 0.77 17.24 -4.55
C LEU A 132 1.62 18.43 -5.00
N ASP A 133 2.10 19.25 -4.07
CA ASP A 133 3.01 20.37 -4.35
C ASP A 133 4.37 19.86 -4.86
N GLN A 134 4.85 18.75 -4.31
CA GLN A 134 6.14 18.15 -4.65
C GLN A 134 6.10 17.39 -5.98
N PHE A 135 5.15 16.48 -6.16
CA PHE A 135 5.13 15.55 -7.30
C PHE A 135 4.16 15.97 -8.41
N GLY A 136 3.12 16.73 -8.09
CA GLY A 136 2.08 17.09 -9.05
C GLY A 136 1.49 15.85 -9.74
N GLY A 137 1.36 15.90 -11.06
CA GLY A 137 0.92 14.78 -11.90
C GLY A 137 2.04 13.90 -12.45
N ARG A 138 3.30 14.04 -11.97
CA ARG A 138 4.45 13.30 -12.50
C ARG A 138 4.44 11.82 -12.15
N LEU A 139 3.79 11.46 -11.04
CA LEU A 139 3.70 10.09 -10.53
C LEU A 139 2.23 9.69 -10.39
N LYS A 140 1.86 8.48 -10.82
CA LYS A 140 0.47 8.01 -10.67
C LYS A 140 0.13 7.94 -9.18
N LEU A 141 -1.00 8.54 -8.82
CA LEU A 141 -1.46 8.63 -7.44
C LEU A 141 -2.71 7.77 -7.23
N VAL A 142 -2.68 6.94 -6.20
CA VAL A 142 -3.85 6.29 -5.62
C VAL A 142 -4.06 6.84 -4.21
N LEU A 143 -5.13 7.58 -4.00
CA LEU A 143 -5.53 8.04 -2.67
C LEU A 143 -6.32 6.94 -1.97
N VAL A 144 -5.81 6.45 -0.85
CA VAL A 144 -6.48 5.43 -0.05
C VAL A 144 -7.12 6.07 1.18
N LEU A 145 -8.44 6.15 1.18
CA LEU A 145 -9.24 6.60 2.32
C LEU A 145 -9.41 5.43 3.28
N ASN A 146 -8.52 5.32 4.26
CA ASN A 146 -8.54 4.22 5.23
C ASN A 146 -9.39 4.59 6.46
N GLU A 147 -10.46 3.82 6.68
CA GLU A 147 -11.43 4.09 7.76
C GLU A 147 -10.95 3.67 9.15
N ILE A 148 -9.64 3.44 9.31
CA ILE A 148 -9.02 3.06 10.59
C ILE A 148 -9.35 4.04 11.71
N ARG A 149 -9.52 5.33 11.40
CA ARG A 149 -9.93 6.38 12.33
C ARG A 149 -11.10 7.20 11.80
N GLY A 150 -12.24 6.53 11.64
CA GLY A 150 -13.49 7.14 11.19
C GLY A 150 -13.69 6.99 9.68
N ASP A 151 -14.94 7.10 9.25
CA ASP A 151 -15.38 6.84 7.88
C ASP A 151 -15.81 8.11 7.11
N ARG A 152 -15.71 9.27 7.76
CA ARG A 152 -16.06 10.57 7.17
C ARG A 152 -14.80 11.38 6.89
N PHE A 153 -14.54 11.65 5.61
CA PHE A 153 -13.38 12.40 5.13
C PHE A 153 -13.74 13.87 4.85
N ASP A 154 -14.64 14.44 5.65
CA ASP A 154 -15.20 15.80 5.45
C ASP A 154 -14.10 16.88 5.38
N ILE A 155 -12.99 16.71 6.12
CA ILE A 155 -11.85 17.65 6.10
C ILE A 155 -11.16 17.62 4.74
N LEU A 156 -10.98 16.43 4.15
CA LEU A 156 -10.40 16.27 2.83
C LEU A 156 -11.33 16.91 1.78
N ASP A 157 -12.62 16.59 1.82
CA ASP A 157 -13.59 17.10 0.84
C ASP A 157 -13.71 18.64 0.93
N ALA A 158 -13.71 19.22 2.14
CA ALA A 158 -13.77 20.66 2.35
C ALA A 158 -12.46 21.40 1.98
N SER A 159 -11.33 20.69 1.89
CA SER A 159 -10.02 21.30 1.58
C SER A 159 -9.79 21.61 0.10
N GLY A 160 -10.51 20.93 -0.80
CA GLY A 160 -10.26 20.95 -2.24
C GLY A 160 -9.09 20.07 -2.70
N GLU A 161 -8.31 19.48 -1.78
CA GLU A 161 -7.13 18.67 -2.15
C GLU A 161 -7.51 17.35 -2.84
N ARG A 162 -8.69 16.80 -2.56
CA ARG A 162 -9.20 15.63 -3.30
C ARG A 162 -9.50 15.97 -4.76
N GLU A 163 -10.24 17.05 -5.00
CA GLU A 163 -10.56 17.51 -6.35
C GLU A 163 -9.28 17.84 -7.11
N ARG A 164 -8.32 18.49 -6.45
CA ARG A 164 -6.98 18.75 -7.00
C ARG A 164 -6.24 17.46 -7.38
N ALA A 165 -6.25 16.44 -6.51
CA ALA A 165 -5.62 15.16 -6.80
C ALA A 165 -6.28 14.47 -8.00
N GLU A 166 -7.61 14.40 -8.03
CA GLU A 166 -8.39 13.82 -9.14
C GLU A 166 -8.14 14.57 -10.46
N ALA A 167 -8.04 15.91 -10.43
CA ALA A 167 -7.69 16.73 -11.59
C ALA A 167 -6.28 16.46 -12.13
N LEU A 168 -5.36 15.99 -11.27
CA LEU A 168 -4.03 15.51 -11.64
C LEU A 168 -4.01 14.03 -12.04
N GLY A 169 -5.16 13.38 -12.14
CA GLY A 169 -5.31 11.98 -12.57
C GLY A 169 -5.26 10.95 -11.43
N ALA A 170 -5.37 11.38 -10.17
CA ALA A 170 -5.40 10.45 -9.05
C ALA A 170 -6.66 9.57 -9.07
N SER A 171 -6.50 8.30 -8.70
CA SER A 171 -7.63 7.42 -8.38
C SER A 171 -7.90 7.42 -6.89
N VAL A 172 -9.16 7.40 -6.48
CA VAL A 172 -9.54 7.36 -5.06
C VAL A 172 -10.22 6.04 -4.74
N ILE A 173 -9.74 5.36 -3.70
CA ILE A 173 -10.33 4.12 -3.19
C ILE A 173 -10.61 4.21 -1.68
N ALA A 174 -11.60 3.47 -1.22
CA ALA A 174 -11.90 3.37 0.21
C ALA A 174 -11.47 2.01 0.79
N LEU A 175 -10.75 2.01 1.90
CA LEU A 175 -10.50 0.81 2.69
C LEU A 175 -11.39 0.84 3.93
N ARG A 176 -12.50 0.10 3.88
CA ARG A 176 -13.44 0.00 5.01
C ARG A 176 -12.73 -0.54 6.25
N ARG A 177 -13.18 -0.17 7.45
CA ARG A 177 -12.62 -0.72 8.69
C ARG A 177 -13.05 -2.17 8.90
N LEU A 178 -12.07 -3.06 9.12
CA LEU A 178 -12.34 -4.39 9.70
C LEU A 178 -12.49 -4.22 11.23
N PRO A 179 -13.45 -4.89 11.90
CA PRO A 179 -13.59 -4.79 13.35
C PRO A 179 -12.27 -5.10 14.08
N ASP A 180 -11.89 -4.23 15.03
CA ASP A 180 -10.59 -4.31 15.71
C ASP A 180 -10.34 -5.67 16.35
N THR A 181 -11.36 -6.27 16.96
CA THR A 181 -11.25 -7.60 17.57
C THR A 181 -10.88 -8.69 16.56
N THR A 182 -11.34 -8.57 15.31
CA THR A 182 -10.99 -9.49 14.23
C THR A 182 -9.57 -9.21 13.73
N MET A 183 -9.21 -7.95 13.53
CA MET A 183 -7.86 -7.57 13.10
C MET A 183 -6.80 -7.99 14.13
N GLN A 184 -7.05 -7.73 15.42
CA GLN A 184 -6.16 -8.09 16.52
C GLN A 184 -5.90 -9.60 16.57
N LYS A 185 -6.91 -10.44 16.32
CA LYS A 185 -6.72 -11.90 16.27
C LYS A 185 -5.84 -12.33 15.11
N ILE A 186 -6.03 -11.74 13.93
CA ILE A 186 -5.18 -11.99 12.76
C ILE A 186 -3.74 -11.59 13.08
N ASP A 187 -3.55 -10.41 13.69
CA ASP A 187 -2.23 -9.88 14.01
C ASP A 187 -1.52 -10.69 15.11
N GLN A 188 -2.24 -11.14 16.14
CA GLN A 188 -1.71 -12.00 17.21
C GLN A 188 -1.12 -13.31 16.67
N GLN A 189 -1.71 -13.86 15.61
CA GLN A 189 -1.26 -15.11 15.01
C GLN A 189 -0.30 -14.91 13.83
N SER A 190 0.05 -13.66 13.49
CA SER A 190 0.83 -13.34 12.30
C SER A 190 0.27 -14.00 11.02
N SER A 191 -1.05 -14.18 10.94
CA SER A 191 -1.71 -14.91 9.86
C SER A 191 -1.88 -14.04 8.62
N SER A 192 -1.54 -14.58 7.44
CA SER A 192 -1.97 -13.97 6.16
C SER A 192 -3.51 -13.89 6.11
N PHE A 193 -4.03 -13.02 5.24
CA PHE A 193 -5.47 -12.89 5.06
C PHE A 193 -6.07 -14.17 4.44
N TRP A 194 -5.32 -14.86 3.59
CA TRP A 194 -5.70 -16.18 3.08
C TRP A 194 -5.89 -17.19 4.21
N ALA A 195 -4.92 -17.31 5.11
CA ALA A 195 -4.99 -18.25 6.22
C ALA A 195 -6.12 -17.87 7.19
N ALA A 196 -6.34 -16.57 7.43
CA ALA A 196 -7.44 -16.08 8.24
C ALA A 196 -8.82 -16.49 7.69
N VAL A 197 -8.97 -16.58 6.36
CA VAL A 197 -10.22 -16.98 5.71
C VAL A 197 -10.35 -18.51 5.60
N ASN A 198 -9.28 -19.20 5.21
CA ASN A 198 -9.34 -20.58 4.73
C ASN A 198 -8.87 -21.63 5.74
N HIS A 199 -8.06 -21.26 6.73
CA HIS A 199 -7.52 -22.26 7.65
C HIS A 199 -8.64 -22.85 8.52
N PRO A 200 -8.84 -24.18 8.52
CA PRO A 200 -10.00 -24.80 9.18
C PRO A 200 -9.90 -24.71 10.71
N ASP A 201 -8.68 -24.80 11.24
CA ASP A 201 -8.41 -24.82 12.67
C ASP A 201 -8.53 -23.43 13.31
N ARG A 202 -9.38 -23.33 14.33
CA ARG A 202 -9.56 -22.13 15.16
C ARG A 202 -8.37 -21.91 16.10
N ALA A 203 -7.66 -22.95 16.51
CA ALA A 203 -6.47 -22.81 17.36
C ALA A 203 -5.35 -22.05 16.65
N VAL A 204 -5.25 -22.20 15.32
CA VAL A 204 -4.23 -21.53 14.48
C VAL A 204 -4.62 -20.10 14.12
N THR A 205 -5.90 -19.83 13.82
CA THR A 205 -6.33 -18.49 13.37
C THR A 205 -6.88 -17.61 14.49
N GLY A 206 -7.36 -18.20 15.58
CA GLY A 206 -8.16 -17.51 16.60
C GLY A 206 -9.58 -17.12 16.14
N LEU A 207 -9.93 -17.37 14.87
CA LEU A 207 -11.17 -16.89 14.24
C LEU A 207 -12.27 -17.96 14.20
N GLY A 208 -13.46 -17.60 14.69
CA GLY A 208 -14.68 -18.37 14.49
C GLY A 208 -15.28 -18.20 13.08
N LEU A 209 -16.25 -19.06 12.72
CA LEU A 209 -16.85 -19.09 11.38
C LEU A 209 -17.33 -17.72 10.87
N LEU A 210 -18.08 -16.99 11.70
CA LEU A 210 -18.61 -15.66 11.35
C LEU A 210 -17.52 -14.58 11.25
N GLU A 211 -16.39 -14.75 11.93
CA GLU A 211 -15.26 -13.82 11.82
C GLU A 211 -14.53 -14.05 10.50
N ARG A 212 -14.28 -15.32 10.11
CA ARG A 212 -13.71 -15.66 8.80
C ARG A 212 -14.58 -15.15 7.66
N GLN A 213 -15.90 -15.31 7.77
CA GLN A 213 -16.83 -14.77 6.79
C GLN A 213 -16.78 -13.24 6.72
N ARG A 214 -16.61 -12.54 7.85
CA ARG A 214 -16.41 -11.09 7.88
C ARG A 214 -15.12 -10.66 7.18
N VAL A 215 -14.01 -11.36 7.42
CA VAL A 215 -12.73 -11.11 6.73
C VAL A 215 -12.90 -11.30 5.23
N LYS A 216 -13.53 -12.40 4.79
CA LYS A 216 -13.80 -12.67 3.38
C LYS A 216 -14.64 -11.56 2.72
N VAL A 217 -15.73 -11.13 3.36
CA VAL A 217 -16.58 -10.04 2.84
C VAL A 217 -15.80 -8.72 2.78
N TRP A 218 -14.97 -8.45 3.79
CA TRP A 218 -14.14 -7.27 3.84
C TRP A 218 -13.09 -7.24 2.71
N LEU A 219 -12.37 -8.34 2.48
CA LEU A 219 -11.44 -8.49 1.35
C LEU A 219 -12.13 -8.30 0.01
N ASN A 220 -13.30 -8.92 -0.19
CA ASN A 220 -14.05 -8.78 -1.45
C ASN A 220 -14.42 -7.32 -1.74
N ARG A 221 -14.74 -6.53 -0.71
CA ARG A 221 -15.00 -5.09 -0.86
C ARG A 221 -13.73 -4.33 -1.24
N ALA A 222 -12.63 -4.58 -0.54
CA ALA A 222 -11.32 -3.99 -0.87
C ALA A 222 -10.89 -4.35 -2.30
N TYR A 223 -11.15 -5.60 -2.74
CA TYR A 223 -10.87 -6.05 -4.09
C TYR A 223 -11.76 -5.38 -5.15
N GLY A 224 -13.01 -5.06 -4.81
CA GLY A 224 -13.88 -4.28 -5.68
C GLY A 224 -13.36 -2.85 -5.90
N GLU A 225 -12.78 -2.24 -4.87
CA GLU A 225 -12.11 -0.94 -4.99
C GLU A 225 -10.82 -1.03 -5.82
N MET A 226 -9.96 -2.02 -5.52
CA MET A 226 -8.73 -2.28 -6.27
C MET A 226 -8.98 -2.63 -7.74
N GLY A 227 -10.10 -3.28 -8.07
CA GLY A 227 -10.48 -3.61 -9.45
C GLY A 227 -10.79 -2.39 -10.33
N LYS A 228 -10.89 -1.19 -9.75
CA LYS A 228 -11.01 0.08 -10.49
C LYS A 228 -9.65 0.60 -10.97
N LEU A 229 -8.56 0.05 -10.46
CA LEU A 229 -7.19 0.52 -10.70
C LEU A 229 -6.50 -0.36 -11.75
N ALA A 230 -5.53 0.22 -12.45
CA ALA A 230 -4.60 -0.55 -13.27
C ALA A 230 -3.48 -1.10 -12.37
N LEU A 231 -3.69 -2.33 -11.89
CA LEU A 231 -2.80 -3.05 -10.97
C LEU A 231 -1.98 -4.15 -11.62
#